data_AF-A0A7K2MTP1-F1
#
_entry.id   AF-A0A7K2MTP1-F1
#
_cell.length_a   1.000
_cell.length_b   1.000
_cell.length_c   1.000
_cell.angle_alpha   90.00
_cell.angle_beta   90.00
_cell.angle_gamma   90.00
#
_symmetry.space_group_name_H-M   'P 1'
#
loop_
_entity.id
_entity.type
_entity.pdbx_description
1 polymer ?
#
loop_
_entity_poly.entity_id
_entity_poly.type
_entity_poly.pdbx_seq_one_letter_code
_entity_poly.pdbx_strand_id
1 'polypeptide(L)'
;ERLPAHMVPAAVVVLDALPLSVNGKVDRRALPAPAWEAADEGFVAPRNEVERRLAEVWCQVLGLERVGVHDDYLALGGDSILSIQVVAKAR
;
A
#
# COMPACT_ATOMS: atom_id res chain seq x y z
N GLU A 1 4.82 -21.58 12.54
CA GLU A 1 4.23 -20.46 13.30
C GLU A 1 3.79 -19.39 12.32
N ARG A 2 2.56 -18.86 12.43
CA ARG A 2 2.07 -17.76 11.57
C ARG A 2 1.24 -16.79 12.41
N LEU A 3 1.42 -15.50 12.17
CA LEU A 3 0.62 -14.44 12.78
C LEU A 3 -0.80 -14.42 12.18
N PRO A 4 -1.81 -13.94 12.91
CA PRO A 4 -3.10 -13.56 12.34
C PRO A 4 -2.93 -12.54 11.21
N ALA A 5 -3.80 -12.57 10.19
CA ALA A 5 -3.66 -11.72 9.00
C ALA A 5 -3.55 -10.21 9.32
N HIS A 6 -4.32 -9.71 10.28
CA HIS A 6 -4.29 -8.30 10.70
C HIS A 6 -3.03 -7.91 11.49
N MET A 7 -2.17 -8.86 11.86
CA MET A 7 -0.88 -8.63 12.50
C MET A 7 0.30 -8.78 11.53
N VAL A 8 0.06 -9.13 10.27
CA VAL A 8 1.10 -9.18 9.24
C VAL A 8 1.32 -7.74 8.74
N PRO A 9 2.57 -7.21 8.78
CA PRO A 9 2.85 -5.87 8.30
C PRO A 9 2.53 -5.73 6.80
N ALA A 10 1.89 -4.62 6.42
CA ALA A 10 1.63 -4.30 5.01
C ALA A 10 2.90 -3.92 4.24
N ALA A 11 3.95 -3.46 4.92
CA ALA A 11 5.24 -3.12 4.33
C ALA A 11 6.39 -3.52 5.26
N VAL A 12 7.52 -3.89 4.65
CA VAL A 12 8.79 -4.15 5.33
C VAL A 12 9.87 -3.33 4.64
N VAL A 13 10.40 -2.32 5.34
CA VAL A 13 11.46 -1.44 4.83
C VAL A 13 12.79 -1.86 5.43
N VAL A 14 13.74 -2.26 4.59
CA VAL A 14 15.09 -2.62 5.01
C VAL A 14 15.91 -1.35 5.21
N LEU A 15 16.60 -1.25 6.34
CA LEU A 15 17.48 -0.15 6.69
C LEU A 15 18.84 -0.70 7.12
N ASP A 16 19.92 -0.04 6.73
CA ASP A 16 21.27 -0.41 7.19
C ASP A 16 21.43 -0.19 8.70
N ALA A 17 20.77 0.84 9.24
CA ALA A 17 20.74 1.13 10.66
C ALA A 17 19.43 1.83 11.07
N LEU A 18 18.99 1.61 12.31
CA LEU A 18 17.84 2.32 12.88
C LEU A 18 18.23 3.76 13.23
N PRO A 19 17.41 4.77 12.87
CA PRO A 19 17.65 6.14 13.30
C PRO A 19 17.50 6.24 14.81
N LEU A 20 18.45 6.88 15.47
CA LEU A 20 18.46 7.06 16.93
C LEU A 20 18.38 8.55 17.29
N SER A 21 17.64 8.83 18.36
CA SER A 21 17.64 10.12 19.06
C SER A 21 18.97 10.36 19.79
N VAL A 22 19.19 11.60 20.27
CA VAL A 22 20.38 12.00 21.04
C VAL A 22 20.66 11.13 22.28
N ASN A 23 19.63 10.48 22.83
CA ASN A 23 19.73 9.60 24.00
C ASN A 23 19.85 8.11 23.61
N GLY A 24 20.09 7.79 22.33
CA GLY A 24 20.30 6.42 21.84
C GLY A 24 19.03 5.58 21.67
N LYS A 25 17.84 6.15 21.86
CA LYS A 25 16.56 5.46 21.59
C LYS A 25 16.17 5.60 20.13
N VAL A 26 15.48 4.60 19.57
CA VAL A 26 14.94 4.67 18.19
C VAL A 26 14.07 5.91 18.01
N ASP A 27 14.44 6.73 17.03
CA ASP A 27 13.63 7.87 16.60
C ASP A 27 12.62 7.40 15.54
N ARG A 28 11.41 7.07 16.00
CA ARG A 28 10.33 6.60 15.12
C ARG A 28 9.89 7.65 14.10
N ARG A 29 10.10 8.94 14.37
CA ARG A 29 9.69 10.02 13.45
C ARG A 29 10.67 10.17 12.30
N ALA A 30 11.91 9.72 12.49
CA ALA A 30 12.95 9.70 11.48
C ALA A 30 12.93 8.41 10.63
N LEU A 31 12.03 7.45 10.92
CA LEU A 31 11.84 6.30 10.04
C LEU A 31 11.27 6.78 8.70
N PRO A 32 11.82 6.30 7.57
CA PRO A 32 11.27 6.65 6.26
C PRO A 32 9.86 6.07 6.12
N ALA A 33 9.01 6.80 5.40
CA ALA A 33 7.74 6.26 4.97
C ALA A 33 8.01 5.09 4.00
N PRO A 34 7.20 4.01 4.04
CA PRO A 34 7.24 2.99 2.99
C PRO A 34 6.95 3.62 1.63
N ALA A 35 7.68 3.18 0.60
CA ALA A 35 7.33 3.51 -0.78
C ALA A 35 6.17 2.61 -1.19
N TRP A 36 5.00 3.23 -1.41
CA TRP A 36 3.80 2.56 -1.88
C TRP A 36 3.76 2.66 -3.41
N GLU A 37 4.72 2.03 -4.08
CA GLU A 37 4.70 1.95 -5.54
C GLU A 37 3.95 0.68 -5.96
N ALA A 38 3.12 0.78 -6.99
CA ALA A 38 2.60 -0.40 -7.67
C ALA A 38 3.79 -1.27 -8.10
N ALA A 39 3.73 -2.56 -7.81
CA ALA A 39 4.84 -3.47 -8.08
C ALA A 39 5.21 -3.38 -9.57
N ASP A 40 6.37 -2.79 -9.87
CA ASP A 40 6.85 -2.68 -11.26
C ASP A 40 7.19 -4.08 -11.81
N GLU A 41 7.49 -5.03 -10.93
CA GLU A 41 7.59 -6.45 -11.26
C GLU A 41 6.19 -7.04 -11.49
N GLY A 42 5.73 -7.01 -12.73
CA GLY A 42 4.51 -7.70 -13.14
C GLY A 42 3.27 -6.83 -13.27
N PHE A 43 3.43 -5.52 -13.52
CA PHE A 43 2.31 -4.67 -13.91
C PHE A 43 1.55 -5.28 -15.09
N VAL A 44 0.29 -5.64 -14.85
CA VAL A 44 -0.65 -6.06 -15.88
C VAL A 44 -1.76 -5.02 -15.94
N ALA A 45 -1.88 -4.37 -17.11
CA ALA A 45 -2.88 -3.36 -17.34
C ALA A 45 -4.31 -3.94 -17.25
N PRO A 46 -5.31 -3.13 -16.83
CA PRO A 46 -6.70 -3.52 -16.91
C PRO A 46 -7.12 -3.99 -18.30
N ARG A 47 -7.77 -5.14 -18.38
CA ARG A 47 -8.09 -5.84 -19.64
C ARG A 47 -9.51 -5.60 -20.12
N ASN A 48 -10.38 -5.10 -19.24
CA ASN A 48 -11.79 -4.83 -19.52
C ASN A 48 -12.28 -3.58 -18.78
N GLU A 49 -13.51 -3.16 -19.09
CA GLU A 49 -14.15 -1.97 -18.52
C GLU A 49 -14.23 -2.00 -16.99
N VAL A 50 -14.53 -3.17 -16.42
CA VAL A 50 -14.69 -3.33 -14.97
C VAL A 50 -13.33 -3.18 -14.26
N GLU A 51 -12.31 -3.87 -14.76
CA GLU A 51 -10.95 -3.76 -14.23
C GLU A 51 -10.44 -2.32 -14.31
N ARG A 52 -10.69 -1.64 -15.44
CA ARG A 52 -10.24 -0.25 -15.63
C ARG A 52 -10.90 0.68 -14.62
N ARG A 53 -12.22 0.59 -14.48
CA ARG A 53 -12.97 1.44 -13.54
C ARG A 53 -12.56 1.18 -12.09
N LEU A 54 -12.30 -0.07 -11.73
CA LEU A 54 -11.81 -0.42 -10.39
C LEU A 54 -10.40 0.13 -10.15
N ALA A 55 -9.49 -0.03 -11.10
CA ALA A 55 -8.12 0.51 -11.02
C ALA A 55 -8.12 2.04 -10.89
N GLU A 56 -8.98 2.74 -11.64
CA GLU A 56 -9.15 4.19 -11.53
C GLU A 56 -9.64 4.62 -10.14
N VAL A 57 -10.63 3.92 -9.58
CA VAL A 57 -11.12 4.19 -8.22
C VAL A 57 -10.00 3.98 -7.19
N TRP A 58 -9.21 2.91 -7.33
CA TRP A 58 -8.09 2.65 -6.43
C TRP A 58 -7.01 3.73 -6.53
N CYS A 59 -6.63 4.14 -7.75
CA CYS A 59 -5.68 5.24 -7.95
C CYS A 59 -6.15 6.52 -7.23
N GLN A 60 -7.43 6.86 -7.34
CA GLN A 60 -8.00 8.05 -6.69
C GLN A 60 -8.02 7.95 -5.16
N VAL A 61 -8.34 6.78 -4.61
CA VAL A 61 -8.46 6.60 -3.15
C VAL A 61 -7.08 6.48 -2.50
N LEU A 62 -6.14 5.79 -3.15
CA LEU A 62 -4.80 5.54 -2.64
C LEU A 62 -3.82 6.68 -2.98
N GLY A 63 -4.19 7.58 -3.89
CA GLY A 63 -3.32 8.68 -4.34
C GLY A 63 -2.16 8.19 -5.21
N LEU A 64 -2.35 7.10 -5.95
CA LEU A 64 -1.34 6.48 -6.82
C LEU A 64 -1.58 6.88 -8.28
N GLU A 65 -0.49 6.94 -9.05
CA GLU A 65 -0.56 7.23 -10.49
C GLU A 65 -1.15 6.05 -11.28
N ARG A 66 -0.86 4.82 -10.84
CA ARG A 66 -1.21 3.60 -11.56
C ARG A 66 -1.41 2.42 -10.59
N VAL A 67 -2.37 1.56 -10.92
CA VAL A 67 -2.64 0.28 -10.25
C VAL A 67 -2.88 -0.80 -11.31
N GLY A 68 -2.18 -1.94 -11.18
CA GLY A 68 -2.31 -3.13 -12.01
C GLY A 68 -3.33 -4.13 -11.46
N VAL A 69 -3.76 -5.08 -12.30
CA VAL A 69 -4.81 -6.05 -11.93
C VAL A 69 -4.37 -7.11 -10.92
N HIS A 70 -3.07 -7.19 -10.63
CA HIS A 70 -2.47 -8.12 -9.67
C HIS A 70 -1.95 -7.42 -8.42
N ASP A 71 -2.11 -6.11 -8.31
CA ASP A 71 -1.66 -5.37 -7.15
C ASP A 71 -2.51 -5.71 -5.93
N ASP A 72 -1.86 -5.81 -4.77
CA ASP A 72 -2.52 -6.03 -3.49
C ASP A 72 -2.89 -4.68 -2.85
N TYR A 73 -4.19 -4.50 -2.61
CA TYR A 73 -4.74 -3.26 -2.05
C TYR A 73 -4.10 -2.84 -0.73
N LEU A 74 -3.86 -3.79 0.19
CA LEU A 74 -3.30 -3.51 1.50
C LEU A 74 -1.80 -3.23 1.39
N ALA A 75 -1.11 -3.94 0.52
CA ALA A 75 0.30 -3.69 0.22
C ALA A 75 0.54 -2.32 -0.45
N LEU A 76 -0.49 -1.73 -1.07
CA LEU A 76 -0.47 -0.37 -1.62
C LEU A 76 -0.83 0.72 -0.59
N GLY A 77 -0.97 0.37 0.69
CA GLY A 77 -1.35 1.30 1.75
C GLY A 77 -2.86 1.45 1.95
N GLY A 78 -3.67 0.62 1.31
CA GLY A 78 -5.10 0.53 1.55
C GLY A 78 -5.42 -0.03 2.94
N ASP A 79 -6.55 0.38 3.50
CA ASP A 79 -7.07 -0.14 4.76
C ASP A 79 -8.61 -0.30 4.72
N SER A 80 -9.18 -0.75 5.83
CA SER A 80 -10.63 -0.97 5.97
C SER A 80 -11.45 0.31 5.82
N ILE A 81 -10.93 1.48 6.22
CA ILE A 81 -11.63 2.76 6.09
C ILE A 81 -11.62 3.21 4.64
N LEU A 82 -10.47 3.12 3.97
CA LEU A 82 -10.33 3.45 2.55
C LEU A 82 -11.18 2.49 1.69
N SER A 83 -11.32 1.22 2.10
CA SER A 83 -12.18 0.24 1.41
C SER A 83 -13.65 0.70 1.34
N ILE A 84 -14.15 1.39 2.36
CA ILE A 84 -15.50 1.95 2.36
C ILE A 84 -15.62 3.03 1.28
N GLN A 85 -14.59 3.86 1.09
CA GLN A 85 -14.57 4.88 0.03
C GLN A 85 -14.51 4.26 -1.36
N VAL A 86 -13.73 3.19 -1.54
CA VAL A 86 -13.68 2.42 -2.80
C VAL A 86 -15.07 1.91 -3.16
N VAL A 87 -15.77 1.24 -2.22
CA VAL A 87 -17.12 0.71 -2.47
C VAL A 87 -18.12 1.83 -2.78
N ALA A 88 -18.02 2.98 -2.09
CA ALA A 88 -18.89 4.12 -2.35
C ALA A 88 -18.67 4.73 -3.75
N LYS A 89 -17.44 4.75 -4.25
CA LYS A 89 -17.08 5.27 -5.58
C LYS A 89 -17.30 4.27 -6.72
N ALA A 90 -17.31 2.97 -6.42
CA ALA A 90 -17.50 1.89 -7.40
C ALA A 90 -18.98 1.54 -7.66
N ARG A 91 -19.90 2.01 -6.80
CA ARG A 91 -21.36 1.94 -7.01
C ARG A 91 -21.81 2.95 -8.05
#